data_AF-A0A1Y3AF82-F1
#
_entry.id   AF-A0A1Y3AF82-F1
#
_cell.length_a   1.000
_cell.length_b   1.000
_cell.length_c   1.000
_cell.angle_alpha   90.00
_cell.angle_beta   90.00
_cell.angle_gamma   90.00
#
_symmetry.space_group_name_H-M   'P 1'
#
loop_
_entity.id
_entity.type
_entity.pdbx_description
1 polymer ?
#
loop_
_entity_poly.entity_id
_entity_poly.type
_entity_poly.pdbx_seq_one_letter_code
_entity_poly.pdbx_strand_id
1 'polypeptide(L)'
;MTGSDSDRVPGDTASHRPTDRDLSADRAFVCDDCGHRWYYDRRRCPECGRPSADASTAPLETGAVVATTAVETTPPDVRAPNRLALVRFGDVQLIAQAADGDLAPGDRVRFDGSYRLRESREGTDPRLVAVDDA
;
A
#
# COMPACT_ATOMS: atom_id res chain seq x y z
N MET A 1 -8.79 -60.03 1.41
CA MET A 1 -8.28 -59.73 0.06
C MET A 1 -8.41 -58.24 -0.14
N THR A 2 -7.28 -57.63 -0.49
CA THR A 2 -6.93 -56.21 -0.52
C THR A 2 -7.88 -55.35 -1.35
N GLY A 3 -8.48 -54.33 -0.72
CA GLY A 3 -8.97 -53.14 -1.41
C GLY A 3 -7.94 -52.03 -1.21
N SER A 4 -7.32 -51.61 -2.30
CA SER A 4 -6.18 -50.70 -2.34
C SER A 4 -6.49 -49.32 -1.74
N ASP A 5 -5.55 -48.88 -0.90
CA ASP A 5 -5.14 -47.50 -0.68
C ASP A 5 -4.72 -46.81 -1.99
N SER A 6 -4.65 -45.48 -1.92
CA SER A 6 -4.23 -44.51 -2.96
C SER A 6 -5.40 -44.03 -3.85
N ASP A 7 -5.77 -42.75 -3.92
CA ASP A 7 -4.96 -41.53 -3.85
C ASP A 7 -5.71 -40.40 -3.13
N ARG A 8 -5.18 -39.93 -2.00
CA ARG A 8 -5.55 -38.62 -1.45
C ARG A 8 -4.48 -37.63 -1.89
N VAL A 9 -4.79 -36.83 -2.91
CA VAL A 9 -3.92 -35.74 -3.37
C VAL A 9 -3.71 -34.77 -2.20
N PRO A 10 -2.47 -34.54 -1.73
CA PRO A 10 -2.19 -33.52 -0.73
C PRO A 10 -2.52 -32.15 -1.33
N GLY A 11 -3.16 -31.30 -0.52
CA GLY A 11 -3.70 -30.02 -0.94
C GLY A 11 -2.71 -29.18 -1.73
N ASP A 12 -3.20 -28.67 -2.86
CA ASP A 12 -2.66 -27.54 -3.57
C ASP A 12 -2.55 -26.38 -2.56
N THR A 13 -1.36 -26.23 -1.98
CA THR A 13 -1.00 -25.05 -1.20
C THR A 13 -0.74 -23.96 -2.21
N ALA A 14 -1.82 -23.50 -2.86
CA ALA A 14 -1.78 -22.34 -3.72
C ALA A 14 -1.23 -21.21 -2.85
N SER A 15 0.02 -20.83 -3.12
CA SER A 15 0.70 -19.74 -2.44
C SER A 15 -0.21 -18.51 -2.52
N HIS A 16 -0.80 -18.11 -1.39
CA HIS A 16 -1.67 -16.94 -1.34
C HIS A 16 -0.80 -15.72 -1.58
N ARG A 17 -0.87 -15.17 -2.79
CA ARG A 17 -0.17 -13.95 -3.12
C ARG A 17 -0.79 -12.81 -2.30
N PRO A 18 0.01 -12.02 -1.56
CA PRO A 18 -0.51 -10.86 -0.86
C PRO A 18 -1.13 -9.88 -1.86
N THR A 19 -2.38 -9.51 -1.60
CA THR A 19 -3.07 -8.44 -2.33
C THR A 19 -2.77 -7.10 -1.67
N ASP A 20 -3.10 -5.98 -2.32
CA ASP A 20 -2.89 -4.66 -1.68
C ASP A 20 -3.65 -4.53 -0.34
N ARG A 21 -4.73 -5.30 -0.15
CA ARG A 21 -5.53 -5.33 1.08
C ARG A 21 -4.85 -6.04 2.22
N ASP A 22 -3.90 -6.92 1.90
CA ASP A 22 -3.12 -7.69 2.88
C ASP A 22 -1.83 -6.95 3.27
N LEU A 23 -1.46 -5.92 2.52
CA LEU A 23 -0.25 -5.13 2.71
C LEU A 23 -0.56 -3.85 3.49
N SER A 24 0.37 -3.49 4.38
CA SER A 24 0.41 -2.16 4.97
C SER A 24 0.55 -1.09 3.87
N ALA A 25 -0.13 0.05 4.05
CA ALA A 25 -0.10 1.18 3.12
C ALA A 25 1.30 1.77 2.89
N ASP A 26 2.27 1.46 3.76
CA ASP A 26 3.67 1.85 3.62
C ASP A 26 4.51 0.90 2.75
N ARG A 27 3.89 -0.04 2.00
CA ARG A 27 4.62 -0.97 1.13
C ARG A 27 4.24 -0.81 -0.33
N ALA A 28 5.19 -1.12 -1.20
CA ALA A 28 4.99 -1.25 -2.64
C ALA A 28 5.50 -2.61 -3.11
N PHE A 29 4.91 -3.11 -4.20
CA PHE A 29 5.41 -4.28 -4.92
C PHE A 29 6.70 -3.94 -5.67
N VAL A 30 7.56 -4.95 -5.83
CA VAL A 30 8.80 -4.89 -6.58
C VAL A 30 8.82 -6.07 -7.56
N CYS A 31 9.17 -5.81 -8.81
CA CYS A 31 9.34 -6.87 -9.80
C CYS A 31 10.68 -7.56 -9.57
N ASP A 32 10.67 -8.86 -9.32
CA ASP A 32 11.90 -9.62 -9.12
C ASP A 32 12.75 -9.73 -10.40
N ASP A 33 12.13 -9.59 -11.59
CA ASP A 33 12.84 -9.63 -12.88
C ASP A 33 13.53 -8.29 -13.24
N CYS A 34 12.86 -7.15 -13.06
CA CYS A 34 13.36 -5.84 -13.55
C CYS A 34 13.53 -4.77 -12.45
N GLY A 35 13.18 -5.08 -11.21
CA GLY A 35 13.28 -4.15 -10.08
C GLY A 35 12.23 -3.02 -10.06
N HIS A 36 11.38 -2.91 -11.09
CA HIS A 36 10.37 -1.84 -11.13
C HIS A 36 9.39 -1.94 -9.95
N ARG A 37 9.05 -0.80 -9.36
CA ARG A 37 8.21 -0.70 -8.16
C ARG A 37 6.85 -0.10 -8.48
N TRP A 38 5.78 -0.62 -7.88
CA TRP A 38 4.42 -0.07 -8.04
C TRP A 38 3.56 -0.32 -6.80
N TYR A 39 2.49 0.46 -6.63
CA TYR A 39 1.69 0.45 -5.40
C TYR A 39 0.53 -0.57 -5.40
N TYR A 40 -0.44 -0.41 -6.31
CA TYR A 40 -1.63 -1.26 -6.33
C TYR A 40 -1.34 -2.65 -6.88
N ASP A 41 -2.04 -3.67 -6.37
CA ASP A 41 -1.94 -5.02 -6.94
C ASP A 41 -2.25 -5.02 -8.45
N ARG A 42 -1.37 -5.68 -9.20
CA ARG A 42 -1.45 -5.89 -10.64
C ARG A 42 -1.06 -7.33 -10.93
N ARG A 43 -1.70 -7.94 -11.93
CA ARG A 43 -1.35 -9.30 -12.40
C ARG A 43 0.00 -9.38 -13.13
N ARG A 44 0.48 -8.24 -13.64
CA ARG A 44 1.72 -8.13 -14.42
C ARG A 44 2.48 -6.87 -14.03
N CYS A 45 3.81 -6.94 -14.10
CA CYS A 45 4.67 -5.78 -13.95
C CYS A 45 4.32 -4.75 -15.03
N PRO A 46 4.08 -3.48 -14.66
CA PRO A 46 3.71 -2.44 -15.63
C PRO A 46 4.85 -2.07 -16.58
N GLU A 47 6.10 -2.37 -16.21
CA GLU A 47 7.28 -2.07 -17.03
C GLU A 47 7.62 -3.22 -17.99
N CYS A 48 7.86 -4.44 -17.47
CA CYS A 48 8.35 -5.56 -18.27
C CYS A 48 7.28 -6.61 -18.65
N GLY A 49 6.04 -6.49 -18.13
CA GLY A 49 4.93 -7.39 -18.44
C GLY A 49 5.00 -8.80 -17.82
N ARG A 50 6.07 -9.12 -17.07
CA ARG A 50 6.23 -10.39 -16.35
C ARG A 50 5.09 -10.60 -15.34
N PRO A 51 4.61 -11.84 -15.12
CA PRO A 51 3.61 -12.12 -14.10
C PRO A 51 4.08 -11.64 -12.73
N SER A 52 3.20 -11.00 -11.97
CA SER A 52 3.54 -10.46 -10.65
C SER A 52 3.31 -11.45 -9.51
N ALA A 53 3.03 -12.72 -9.82
CA ALA A 53 2.72 -13.77 -8.83
C ALA A 53 3.78 -13.84 -7.73
N ASP A 54 5.04 -13.68 -8.12
CA ASP A 54 6.21 -13.78 -7.24
C ASP A 54 6.78 -12.40 -6.88
N ALA A 55 6.08 -11.31 -7.19
CA ALA A 55 6.57 -9.97 -6.88
C ALA A 55 6.79 -9.82 -5.37
N SER A 56 8.02 -9.50 -4.98
CA SER A 56 8.34 -9.14 -3.61
C SER A 56 7.73 -7.77 -3.23
N THR A 57 7.84 -7.39 -1.96
CA THR A 57 7.40 -6.07 -1.49
C THR A 57 8.51 -5.38 -0.72
N ALA A 58 8.57 -4.05 -0.83
CA ALA A 58 9.54 -3.20 -0.15
C ALA A 58 8.85 -2.00 0.50
N PRO A 59 9.37 -1.50 1.64
CA PRO A 59 8.82 -0.31 2.28
C PRO A 59 8.96 0.93 1.38
N LEU A 60 7.98 1.81 1.46
CA LEU A 60 8.02 3.18 0.98
C LEU A 60 8.75 4.00 2.04
N GLU A 61 9.95 4.47 1.70
CA GLU A 61 10.74 5.32 2.58
C GLU A 61 10.22 6.77 2.52
N THR A 62 11.10 7.76 2.48
CA THR A 62 10.71 9.17 2.43
C THR A 62 10.34 9.60 1.00
N GLY A 63 9.13 10.13 0.85
CA GLY A 63 8.61 10.71 -0.39
C GLY A 63 8.60 12.23 -0.38
N ALA A 64 8.29 12.81 -1.54
CA ALA A 64 8.06 14.25 -1.70
C ALA A 64 6.59 14.50 -2.04
N VAL A 65 5.97 15.46 -1.36
CA VAL A 65 4.60 15.91 -1.66
C VAL A 65 4.58 16.59 -3.03
N VAL A 66 3.65 16.17 -3.88
CA VAL A 66 3.43 16.74 -5.21
C VAL A 66 2.26 17.72 -5.18
N ALA A 67 1.18 17.35 -4.48
CA ALA A 67 -0.02 18.17 -4.33
C ALA A 67 -0.78 17.76 -3.06
N THR A 68 -1.59 18.67 -2.52
CA THR A 68 -2.42 18.43 -1.34
C THR A 68 -3.85 18.93 -1.54
N THR A 69 -4.79 18.33 -0.81
CA THR A 69 -6.19 18.77 -0.77
C THR A 69 -6.81 18.44 0.57
N ALA A 70 -7.81 19.23 0.98
CA ALA A 70 -8.66 18.94 2.13
C ALA A 70 -10.07 18.59 1.65
N VAL A 71 -10.59 17.47 2.15
CA VAL A 71 -12.00 17.10 1.93
C VAL A 71 -12.79 17.53 3.15
N GLU A 72 -13.53 18.63 3.01
CA GLU A 72 -14.31 19.24 4.09
C GLU A 72 -15.60 18.49 4.40
N THR A 73 -16.22 17.90 3.38
CA THR A 73 -17.45 17.13 3.53
C THR A 73 -17.15 15.65 3.38
N THR A 74 -17.12 14.93 4.50
CA THR A 74 -16.82 13.50 4.56
C THR A 74 -18.06 12.68 4.92
N PRO A 75 -18.06 11.36 4.64
CA PRO A 75 -19.05 10.45 5.21
C PRO A 75 -19.12 10.55 6.74
N PRO A 76 -20.29 10.26 7.37
CA PRO A 76 -20.48 10.44 8.82
C PRO A 76 -19.49 9.70 9.73
N ASP A 77 -18.90 8.61 9.25
CA ASP A 77 -17.94 7.78 10.00
C ASP A 77 -16.48 8.09 9.65
N VAL A 78 -16.21 9.19 8.94
CA VAL A 78 -14.88 9.64 8.52
C VAL A 78 -14.63 11.06 9.00
N ARG A 79 -13.48 11.32 9.64
CA ARG A 79 -13.06 12.64 10.14
C ARG A 79 -13.07 13.72 9.03
N ALA A 80 -13.67 14.87 9.31
CA ALA A 80 -13.52 16.11 8.54
C ALA A 80 -12.68 17.15 9.30
N PRO A 81 -11.78 17.92 8.63
CA PRO A 81 -11.34 17.71 7.25
C PRO A 81 -10.53 16.41 7.12
N ASN A 82 -10.74 15.70 6.02
CA ASN A 82 -9.86 14.59 5.63
C ASN A 82 -8.79 15.13 4.68
N ARG A 83 -7.57 15.29 5.19
CA ARG A 83 -6.42 15.81 4.45
C ARG A 83 -5.79 14.69 3.62
N LEU A 84 -5.62 14.94 2.33
CA LEU A 84 -5.03 14.01 1.37
C LEU A 84 -3.82 14.67 0.70
N ALA A 85 -2.83 13.85 0.37
CA ALA A 85 -1.67 14.29 -0.41
C ALA A 85 -1.37 13.28 -1.52
N LEU A 86 -1.00 13.81 -2.69
CA LEU A 86 -0.34 13.08 -3.75
C LEU A 86 1.17 13.11 -3.45
N VAL A 87 1.79 11.95 -3.29
CA VAL A 87 3.20 11.84 -2.89
C VAL A 87 3.96 10.95 -3.85
N ARG A 88 5.21 11.32 -4.12
CA ARG A 88 6.16 10.53 -4.90
C ARG A 88 7.26 9.95 -4.02
N PHE A 89 7.35 8.62 -3.97
CA PHE A 89 8.35 7.82 -3.28
C PHE A 89 9.27 7.17 -4.33
N GLY A 90 10.34 7.87 -4.74
CA GLY A 90 11.13 7.44 -5.90
C GLY A 90 10.25 7.36 -7.14
N ASP A 91 10.13 6.15 -7.72
CA ASP A 91 9.31 5.89 -8.91
C ASP A 91 7.84 5.57 -8.60
N VAL A 92 7.47 5.40 -7.33
CA VAL A 92 6.10 5.09 -6.91
C VAL A 92 5.36 6.37 -6.55
N GLN A 93 4.17 6.58 -7.11
CA GLN A 93 3.33 7.74 -6.80
C GLN A 93 1.92 7.29 -6.39
N LEU A 94 1.41 7.85 -5.30
CA LEU A 94 0.11 7.48 -4.73
C LEU A 94 -0.56 8.65 -3.99
N ILE A 95 -1.86 8.51 -3.72
CA ILE A 95 -2.62 9.41 -2.86
C ILE A 95 -2.85 8.72 -1.53
N ALA A 96 -2.53 9.40 -0.42
CA ALA A 96 -2.76 8.89 0.93
C ALA A 96 -3.22 10.00 1.89
N GLN A 97 -3.76 9.60 3.04
CA GLN A 97 -4.16 10.52 4.10
C GLN A 97 -2.93 11.10 4.80
N ALA A 98 -2.98 12.40 5.12
CA ALA A 98 -2.03 13.03 6.02
C ALA A 98 -2.50 12.89 7.48
N ALA A 99 -1.57 12.64 8.40
CA ALA A 99 -1.87 12.45 9.82
C ALA A 99 -2.56 13.70 10.36
N ASP A 100 -1.87 14.84 10.30
CA ASP A 100 -2.32 16.22 10.58
C ASP A 100 -1.28 17.21 9.99
N GLY A 101 -1.62 18.50 9.84
CA GLY A 101 -0.74 19.55 9.31
C GLY A 101 -1.05 20.03 7.88
N ASP A 102 -0.56 21.22 7.55
CA ASP A 102 -0.66 21.80 6.20
C ASP A 102 0.57 21.40 5.39
N LEU A 103 0.55 20.19 4.84
CA LEU A 103 1.56 19.75 3.87
C LEU A 103 1.50 20.64 2.62
N ALA A 104 2.67 21.01 2.12
CA ALA A 104 2.87 21.77 0.89
C ALA A 104 3.64 20.95 -0.16
N PRO A 105 3.49 21.24 -1.47
CA PRO A 105 4.35 20.67 -2.48
C PRO A 105 5.83 20.90 -2.18
N GLY A 106 6.62 19.84 -2.24
CA GLY A 106 8.05 19.84 -1.88
C GLY A 106 8.35 19.25 -0.50
N ASP A 107 7.39 19.22 0.42
CA ASP A 107 7.59 18.67 1.77
C ASP A 107 7.99 17.20 1.71
N ARG A 108 8.92 16.82 2.59
CA ARG A 108 9.35 15.45 2.77
C ARG A 108 8.41 14.74 3.75
N VAL A 109 7.97 13.54 3.39
CA VAL A 109 7.01 12.78 4.19
C VAL A 109 7.33 11.30 4.24
N ARG A 110 6.89 10.63 5.29
CA ARG A 110 6.89 9.16 5.40
C ARG A 110 5.57 8.66 5.95
N PHE A 111 5.30 7.37 5.79
CA PHE A 111 4.20 6.74 6.51
C PHE A 111 4.57 6.53 7.98
N ASP A 112 3.62 6.82 8.88
CA ASP A 112 3.77 6.58 10.31
C ASP A 112 2.43 6.36 11.00
N GLY A 113 2.48 5.82 12.21
CA GLY A 113 1.35 5.65 13.10
C GLY A 113 0.36 4.57 12.67
N SER A 114 -0.77 4.54 13.37
CA SER A 114 -1.86 3.59 13.16
C SER A 114 -3.16 4.37 13.33
N TYR A 115 -3.87 4.57 12.22
CA TYR A 115 -5.05 5.42 12.17
C TYR A 115 -6.23 4.67 11.59
N ARG A 116 -7.38 4.82 12.22
CA ARG A 116 -8.65 4.33 11.70
C ARG A 116 -9.21 5.33 10.67
N LEU A 117 -9.61 4.84 9.50
CA LEU A 117 -10.32 5.67 8.51
C LEU A 117 -11.81 5.77 8.81
N ARG A 118 -12.44 4.64 9.14
CA ARG A 118 -13.88 4.52 9.43
C ARG A 118 -14.07 3.90 10.80
N GLU A 119 -14.90 4.50 11.65
CA GLU A 119 -15.23 3.92 12.97
C GLU A 119 -15.84 2.51 12.87
N SER A 120 -16.51 2.22 11.75
CA SER A 120 -17.10 0.91 11.44
C SER A 120 -16.08 -0.17 11.04
N ARG A 121 -14.80 0.18 10.80
CA ARG A 121 -13.75 -0.76 10.43
C ARG A 121 -12.75 -0.96 11.57
N GLU A 122 -12.39 -2.22 11.82
CA GLU A 122 -11.37 -2.58 12.81
C GLU A 122 -9.95 -2.24 12.34
N GLY A 123 -9.70 -2.26 11.03
CA GLY A 123 -8.38 -2.02 10.43
C GLY A 123 -7.87 -0.59 10.60
N THR A 124 -6.56 -0.47 10.81
CA THR A 124 -5.83 0.79 10.90
C THR A 124 -4.69 0.83 9.91
N ASP A 125 -4.45 1.98 9.32
CA ASP A 125 -3.37 2.22 8.36
C ASP A 125 -2.49 3.39 8.82
N PRO A 126 -1.19 3.39 8.48
CA PRO A 126 -0.35 4.55 8.69
C PRO A 126 -0.80 5.73 7.82
N ARG A 127 -0.45 6.94 8.24
CA ARG A 127 -0.70 8.18 7.48
C ARG A 127 0.60 8.89 7.18
N LEU A 128 0.55 9.81 6.22
CA LEU A 128 1.69 10.65 5.88
C LEU A 128 1.97 11.65 7.00
N VAL A 129 3.20 11.65 7.50
CA VAL A 129 3.74 12.63 8.44
C VAL A 129 4.90 13.36 7.78
N ALA A 130 5.03 14.66 8.04
CA ALA A 130 6.21 15.42 7.65
C ALA A 130 7.47 14.84 8.33
N VAL A 131 8.59 14.88 7.63
CA VAL A 131 9.91 14.65 8.21
C VAL A 131 10.69 15.94 8.13
N ASP A 132 11.28 16.35 9.25
CA ASP A 132 12.22 17.46 9.25
C ASP A 132 13.53 16.97 8.62
N ASP A 133 14.14 17.79 7.76
CA ASP A 133 15.52 17.57 7.33
C ASP A 133 16.41 17.82 8.56
N ALA A 134 16.97 16.75 9.12
CA ALA A 134 17.90 16.80 10.26
C ALA A 134 19.25 17.42 9.89
#